data_AF-A0A8X6I373-F1
#
_entry.id   AF-A0A8X6I373-F1
#
_cell.length_a   1.000
_cell.length_b   1.000
_cell.length_c   1.000
_cell.angle_alpha   90.00
_cell.angle_beta   90.00
_cell.angle_gamma   90.00
#
_symmetry.space_group_name_H-M   'P 1'
#
loop_
_entity.id
_entity.type
_entity.pdbx_description
1 polymer ?
#
loop_
_entity_poly.entity_id
_entity_poly.type
_entity_poly.pdbx_seq_one_letter_code
_entity_poly.pdbx_strand_id
1 'polypeptide(L)'
;MAKCPYQLAVVLAKNTAQQIDAGISKQFEENENEEKFLNSITLYSETIKLLPVICNSFMENMNEKEVCSSCSLPYSASVFAIKNKRRKMEDRHVIHHDLNFLLGLQNVPAHSYYAVFDGHSGVDAASYASAHLHVNMAKHPAFLTDTETAIAEAYKITDEHFLKKCSEEVIMMICNESESGNEPKDHLLESLYNSPHSDNFRIRPFNLNIL
;
A
#
# COMPACT_ATOMS: atom_id res chain seq x y z
N MET A 1 -27.25 6.13 5.75
CA MET A 1 -26.10 6.57 6.57
C MET A 1 -25.40 7.70 5.84
N ALA A 2 -25.12 8.81 6.51
CA ALA A 2 -24.26 9.85 5.95
C ALA A 2 -22.83 9.31 5.82
N LYS A 3 -22.15 9.61 4.71
CA LYS A 3 -20.73 9.25 4.53
C LYS A 3 -19.88 10.23 5.34
N CYS A 4 -18.81 9.72 5.97
CA CYS A 4 -17.79 10.57 6.61
C CYS A 4 -17.21 11.54 5.55
N PRO A 5 -17.08 12.85 5.84
CA PRO A 5 -16.42 13.79 4.95
C PRO A 5 -15.01 13.31 4.59
N TYR A 6 -14.61 13.46 3.32
CA TYR A 6 -13.32 12.97 2.84
C TYR A 6 -12.13 13.54 3.64
N GLN A 7 -12.13 14.84 3.91
CA GLN A 7 -11.08 15.51 4.68
C GLN A 7 -10.92 14.89 6.08
N LEU A 8 -12.04 14.61 6.76
CA LEU A 8 -12.01 13.97 8.07
C LEU A 8 -11.49 12.54 7.98
N ALA A 9 -11.95 11.77 7.00
CA ALA A 9 -11.49 10.40 6.78
C ALA A 9 -9.97 10.33 6.53
N VAL A 10 -9.43 11.25 5.73
CA VAL A 10 -8.00 11.33 5.42
C VAL A 10 -7.18 11.72 6.65
N VAL A 11 -7.63 12.71 7.42
CA VAL A 11 -6.95 13.14 8.66
C VAL A 11 -6.90 11.98 9.67
N LEU A 12 -8.03 11.31 9.90
CA LEU A 12 -8.09 10.16 10.81
C LEU A 12 -7.21 9.00 10.33
N ALA A 13 -7.26 8.66 9.05
CA ALA A 13 -6.43 7.62 8.46
C ALA A 13 -4.93 7.92 8.63
N LYS A 14 -4.49 9.14 8.30
CA LYS A 14 -3.08 9.55 8.41
C LYS A 14 -2.59 9.48 9.86
N ASN A 15 -3.34 10.07 10.81
CA ASN A 15 -2.95 10.05 12.22
C ASN A 15 -2.90 8.62 12.78
N THR A 16 -3.84 7.76 12.35
CA THR A 16 -3.87 6.35 12.75
C THR A 16 -2.65 5.61 12.22
N ALA A 17 -2.34 5.76 10.94
CA ALA A 17 -1.16 5.15 10.34
C ALA A 17 0.14 5.61 11.02
N GLN A 18 0.30 6.91 11.30
CA GLN A 18 1.48 7.45 11.97
C GLN A 18 1.68 6.92 13.39
N GLN A 19 0.60 6.79 14.17
CA GLN A 19 0.70 6.25 15.53
C GLN A 19 0.98 4.75 15.55
N ILE A 20 0.41 4.00 14.61
CA ILE A 20 0.71 2.57 14.43
C ILE A 20 2.18 2.39 14.03
N ASP A 21 2.64 3.15 13.05
CA ASP A 21 4.03 3.11 12.56
C ASP A 21 5.04 3.45 13.66
N ALA A 22 4.75 4.47 14.47
CA ALA A 22 5.57 4.81 15.63
C ALA A 22 5.54 3.73 16.73
N GLY A 23 4.40 3.06 16.93
CA GLY A 23 4.28 1.94 17.86
C GLY A 23 5.07 0.72 17.40
N ILE A 24 5.00 0.41 16.11
CA ILE A 24 5.75 -0.67 15.47
C ILE A 24 7.25 -0.41 15.55
N SER A 25 7.70 0.81 15.20
CA SER A 25 9.12 1.18 15.23
C SER A 25 9.75 0.99 16.61
N LYS A 26 9.02 1.36 17.68
CA LYS A 26 9.46 1.12 19.07
C LYS A 26 9.59 -0.36 19.43
N GLN A 27 8.68 -1.21 18.92
CA GLN A 27 8.74 -2.65 19.15
C GLN A 27 9.93 -3.32 18.44
N PHE A 28 10.36 -2.76 17.31
CA PHE A 28 11.54 -3.24 16.56
C PHE A 28 12.86 -2.83 17.23
N GLU A 29 12.96 -1.62 17.78
CA GLU A 29 14.14 -1.18 18.55
C GLU A 29 14.39 -2.05 19.80
N GLU A 30 13.35 -2.66 20.37
CA GLU A 30 13.47 -3.54 21.55
C GLU A 30 13.86 -4.99 21.22
N ASN A 31 13.87 -5.40 19.94
CA ASN A 31 14.06 -6.80 19.52
C ASN A 31 15.03 -6.91 18.32
N GLU A 32 16.32 -6.63 18.53
CA GLU A 32 17.34 -6.45 17.47
C GLU A 32 17.67 -7.67 16.55
N ASN A 33 17.06 -8.86 16.69
CA ASN A 33 17.61 -10.08 16.06
C ASN A 33 16.71 -10.88 15.10
N GLU A 34 15.51 -10.41 14.72
CA GLU A 34 14.72 -11.08 13.67
C GLU A 34 14.03 -10.06 12.76
N GLU A 35 14.16 -10.25 11.44
CA GLU A 35 13.36 -9.56 10.42
C GLU A 35 11.90 -10.03 10.55
N LYS A 36 11.17 -9.47 11.53
CA LYS A 36 9.81 -9.90 11.85
C LYS A 36 8.83 -9.36 10.83
N PHE A 37 8.27 -10.26 10.03
CA PHE A 37 7.08 -9.98 9.24
C PHE A 37 5.95 -9.48 10.13
N LEU A 38 5.36 -8.34 9.77
CA LEU A 38 4.18 -7.84 10.46
C LEU A 38 3.00 -8.77 10.22
N ASN A 39 2.50 -9.36 11.31
CA ASN A 39 1.29 -10.15 11.27
C ASN A 39 0.08 -9.24 10.97
N SER A 40 -0.59 -9.51 9.84
CA SER A 40 -1.73 -8.73 9.37
C SER A 40 -2.90 -8.70 10.37
N ILE A 41 -3.11 -9.79 11.13
CA ILE A 41 -4.14 -9.88 12.18
C ILE A 41 -3.79 -8.95 13.35
N THR A 42 -2.51 -8.95 13.76
CA THR A 42 -2.04 -8.06 14.83
C THR A 42 -2.19 -6.60 14.40
N LEU A 43 -1.71 -6.25 13.20
CA LEU A 43 -1.83 -4.89 12.65
C LEU A 43 -3.29 -4.45 12.60
N TYR A 44 -4.19 -5.31 12.09
CA TYR A 44 -5.62 -5.04 12.02
C TYR A 44 -6.23 -4.82 13.42
N SER A 45 -5.92 -5.70 14.37
CA SER A 45 -6.41 -5.61 15.75
C SER A 45 -5.98 -4.32 16.43
N GLU A 46 -4.69 -3.96 16.32
CA GLU A 46 -4.16 -2.71 16.88
C GLU A 46 -4.77 -1.48 16.20
N THR A 47 -4.96 -1.51 14.87
CA THR A 47 -5.63 -0.44 14.13
C THR A 47 -7.05 -0.20 14.66
N ILE A 48 -7.83 -1.27 14.85
CA ILE A 48 -9.20 -1.18 15.35
C ILE A 48 -9.26 -0.66 16.78
N LYS A 49 -8.32 -1.05 17.64
CA LYS A 49 -8.26 -0.56 19.02
C LYS A 49 -7.89 0.91 19.08
N LEU A 50 -6.98 1.36 18.20
CA LEU A 50 -6.47 2.72 18.21
C LEU A 50 -7.43 3.72 17.59
N LEU A 51 -8.16 3.33 16.54
CA LEU A 51 -9.03 4.25 15.81
C LEU A 51 -10.06 4.97 16.69
N PRO A 52 -10.78 4.32 17.64
CA PRO A 52 -11.67 5.00 18.58
C PRO A 52 -10.96 6.03 19.47
N VAL A 53 -9.74 5.73 19.92
CA VAL A 53 -8.94 6.62 20.77
C VAL A 53 -8.61 7.90 20.00
N ILE A 54 -8.18 7.76 18.74
CA ILE A 54 -7.89 8.90 17.86
C ILE A 54 -9.15 9.70 17.57
N CYS A 55 -10.28 9.04 17.27
CA CYS A 55 -11.55 9.71 17.05
C CYS A 55 -11.99 10.53 18.26
N ASN A 56 -11.89 9.98 19.47
CA ASN A 56 -12.24 10.69 20.71
C ASN A 56 -11.30 11.87 20.95
N SER A 57 -9.98 11.65 20.83
CA SER A 57 -8.99 12.72 20.95
C SER A 57 -9.22 13.83 19.93
N PHE A 58 -9.62 13.48 18.71
CA PHE A 58 -9.94 14.46 17.68
C PHE A 58 -11.19 15.25 18.05
N MET A 59 -12.27 14.60 18.51
CA MET A 59 -13.50 15.25 18.96
C MET A 59 -13.26 16.22 20.13
N GLU A 60 -12.39 15.87 21.07
CA GLU A 60 -12.03 16.71 22.22
C GLU A 60 -11.17 17.93 21.83
N ASN A 61 -10.35 17.81 20.78
CA ASN A 61 -9.40 18.84 20.33
C ASN A 61 -9.83 19.53 19.02
N MET A 62 -11.09 19.37 18.60
CA MET A 62 -11.68 19.89 17.34
C MET A 62 -11.57 21.41 17.17
N ASN A 63 -11.25 22.16 18.22
CA ASN A 63 -11.24 23.62 18.18
C ASN A 63 -9.96 24.23 17.61
N GLU A 64 -8.84 23.50 17.44
CA GLU A 64 -7.57 24.10 16.98
C GLU A 64 -6.72 23.24 16.03
N LYS A 65 -6.99 21.94 15.87
CA LYS A 65 -6.19 21.10 14.96
C LYS A 65 -6.78 21.04 13.56
N GLU A 66 -6.14 21.79 12.66
CA GLU A 66 -6.07 21.62 11.20
C GLU A 66 -7.04 20.58 10.62
N VAL A 67 -8.32 20.95 10.48
CA VAL A 67 -9.13 20.36 9.40
C VAL A 67 -8.57 20.94 8.13
N CYS A 68 -7.48 20.34 7.64
CA CYS A 68 -6.71 20.62 6.42
C CYS A 68 -7.24 21.83 5.64
N SER A 69 -6.98 23.04 6.15
CA SER A 69 -7.42 24.29 5.52
C SER A 69 -6.67 24.54 4.21
N SER A 70 -5.59 23.79 3.98
CA SER A 70 -4.79 23.74 2.76
C SER A 70 -5.17 22.62 1.79
N CYS A 71 -6.09 21.71 2.14
CA CYS A 71 -6.49 20.65 1.21
C CYS A 71 -7.21 21.28 0.04
N SER A 72 -6.62 21.21 -1.16
CA SER A 72 -7.28 21.62 -2.39
C SER A 72 -8.63 20.93 -2.51
N LEU A 73 -9.67 21.67 -2.93
CA LEU A 73 -10.98 21.09 -3.20
C LEU A 73 -10.79 19.85 -4.10
N PRO A 74 -11.27 18.67 -3.68
CA PRO A 74 -11.05 17.45 -4.43
C PRO A 74 -11.63 17.61 -5.84
N TYR A 75 -10.88 17.21 -6.88
CA TYR A 75 -11.46 17.04 -8.21
C TYR A 75 -12.70 16.15 -8.11
N SER A 76 -13.75 16.50 -8.85
CA SER A 76 -14.93 15.65 -8.90
C SER A 76 -14.57 14.34 -9.58
N ALA A 77 -14.51 13.25 -8.80
CA ALA A 77 -14.23 11.91 -9.28
C ALA A 77 -15.36 10.98 -8.87
N SER A 78 -15.70 10.04 -9.75
CA SER A 78 -16.60 8.94 -9.44
C SER A 78 -15.93 7.62 -9.77
N VAL A 79 -16.26 6.59 -9.00
CA VAL A 79 -15.75 5.24 -9.22
C VAL A 79 -16.92 4.31 -9.42
N PHE A 80 -16.79 3.45 -10.41
CA PHE A 80 -17.71 2.36 -10.65
C PHE A 80 -16.91 1.12 -11.09
N ALA A 81 -17.20 -0.02 -10.46
CA ALA A 81 -16.56 -1.29 -10.76
C ALA A 81 -17.61 -2.40 -10.78
N ILE A 82 -17.55 -3.27 -11.79
CA ILE A 82 -18.47 -4.41 -11.94
C ILE A 82 -17.67 -5.68 -12.22
N LYS A 83 -17.83 -6.71 -11.38
CA LYS A 83 -17.18 -8.03 -11.53
C LYS A 83 -17.64 -8.80 -12.78
N ASN A 84 -18.86 -8.54 -13.25
CA ASN A 84 -19.52 -9.31 -14.31
C ASN A 84 -19.54 -10.82 -13.97
N LYS A 85 -19.33 -11.69 -14.97
CA LYS A 85 -19.34 -13.16 -14.83
C LYS A 85 -18.03 -13.76 -14.30
N ARG A 86 -17.04 -12.93 -13.90
CA ARG A 86 -15.75 -13.42 -13.39
C ARG A 86 -15.94 -14.10 -12.02
N ARG A 87 -15.08 -15.09 -11.74
CA ARG A 87 -15.08 -15.82 -10.46
C ARG A 87 -14.80 -14.86 -9.29
N LYS A 88 -13.73 -14.07 -9.40
CA LYS A 88 -13.27 -13.07 -8.42
C LYS A 88 -13.18 -11.67 -9.05
N MET A 89 -13.22 -10.63 -8.21
CA MET A 89 -12.97 -9.24 -8.60
C MET A 89 -11.48 -8.95 -8.42
N GLU A 90 -10.74 -8.95 -9.53
CA GLU A 90 -9.29 -8.81 -9.52
C GLU A 90 -8.84 -7.36 -9.65
N ASP A 91 -9.69 -6.48 -10.20
CA ASP A 91 -9.39 -5.06 -10.35
C ASP A 91 -9.28 -4.35 -8.98
N ARG A 92 -8.43 -3.34 -8.94
CA ARG A 92 -8.30 -2.37 -7.84
C ARG A 92 -8.33 -0.95 -8.39
N HIS A 93 -8.67 0.01 -7.54
CA HIS A 93 -8.58 1.42 -7.89
C HIS A 93 -8.12 2.22 -6.67
N VAL A 94 -7.52 3.38 -6.93
CA VAL A 94 -7.05 4.30 -5.89
C VAL A 94 -7.52 5.69 -6.23
N ILE A 95 -8.01 6.40 -5.21
CA ILE A 95 -8.32 7.82 -5.26
C ILE A 95 -7.68 8.51 -4.07
N HIS A 96 -6.73 9.39 -4.36
CA HIS A 96 -6.14 10.31 -3.40
C HIS A 96 -6.31 11.74 -3.94
N HIS A 97 -7.29 12.47 -3.41
CA HIS A 97 -7.48 13.86 -3.81
C HIS A 97 -6.38 14.78 -3.28
N ASP A 98 -5.82 14.48 -2.10
CA ASP A 98 -4.67 15.20 -1.56
C ASP A 98 -3.54 14.22 -1.26
N LEU A 99 -2.74 13.95 -2.30
CA LEU A 99 -1.58 13.07 -2.20
C LEU A 99 -0.51 13.69 -1.27
N ASN A 100 -0.38 15.02 -1.31
CA ASN A 100 0.60 15.76 -0.53
C ASN A 100 0.35 15.57 0.97
N PHE A 101 -0.89 15.79 1.42
CA PHE A 101 -1.26 15.59 2.80
C PHE A 101 -1.04 14.15 3.22
N LEU A 102 -1.48 13.19 2.40
CA LEU A 102 -1.36 11.76 2.72
C LEU A 102 0.11 11.34 2.91
N LEU A 103 1.00 11.81 2.04
CA LEU A 103 2.42 11.41 2.03
C LEU A 103 3.36 12.40 2.73
N GLY A 104 2.82 13.48 3.29
CA GLY A 104 3.61 14.50 3.99
C GLY A 104 4.51 15.34 3.08
N LEU A 105 4.14 15.50 1.80
CA LEU A 105 4.88 16.36 0.87
C LEU A 105 4.62 17.84 1.21
N GLN A 106 5.70 18.58 1.49
CA GLN A 106 5.65 19.99 1.86
C GLN A 106 6.34 20.85 0.80
N ASN A 107 5.89 22.09 0.62
CA ASN A 107 6.46 23.06 -0.32
C ASN A 107 6.47 22.59 -1.79
N VAL A 108 5.52 21.74 -2.17
CA VAL A 108 5.33 21.27 -3.55
C VAL A 108 3.93 21.66 -4.06
N PRO A 109 3.70 21.72 -5.39
CA PRO A 109 2.37 21.91 -5.94
C PRO A 109 1.37 20.88 -5.41
N ALA A 110 0.07 21.20 -5.39
CA ALA A 110 -0.95 20.22 -5.00
C ALA A 110 -1.01 19.08 -6.03
N HIS A 111 -1.01 17.83 -5.56
CA HIS A 111 -1.14 16.65 -6.41
C HIS A 111 -2.34 15.80 -6.00
N SER A 112 -3.04 15.30 -7.01
CA SER A 112 -4.01 14.22 -6.84
C SER A 112 -3.53 12.96 -7.58
N TYR A 113 -3.92 11.79 -7.07
CA TYR A 113 -3.55 10.50 -7.65
C TYR A 113 -4.79 9.64 -7.89
N TYR A 114 -4.93 9.19 -9.14
CA TYR A 114 -6.02 8.34 -9.59
C TYR A 114 -5.43 7.18 -10.40
N ALA A 115 -5.76 5.95 -10.01
CA ALA A 115 -5.26 4.78 -10.71
C ALA A 115 -6.28 3.65 -10.71
N VAL A 116 -6.25 2.86 -11.79
CA VAL A 116 -6.97 1.59 -11.92
C VAL A 116 -5.95 0.51 -12.23
N PHE A 117 -6.06 -0.62 -11.54
CA PHE A 117 -5.19 -1.76 -11.68
C PHE A 117 -6.05 -2.95 -12.08
N ASP A 118 -5.84 -3.50 -13.28
CA ASP A 118 -6.52 -4.71 -13.74
C ASP A 118 -5.71 -5.93 -13.30
N GLY A 119 -6.26 -6.71 -12.38
CA GLY A 119 -5.62 -7.93 -11.89
C GLY A 119 -5.85 -9.09 -12.86
N HIS A 120 -4.80 -9.88 -13.10
CA HIS A 120 -4.85 -11.10 -13.90
C HIS A 120 -4.14 -12.23 -13.16
N SER A 121 -4.70 -13.43 -13.19
CA SER A 121 -4.15 -14.62 -12.51
C SER A 121 -4.09 -14.50 -10.98
N GLY A 122 -4.90 -13.61 -10.39
CA GLY A 122 -4.91 -13.34 -8.97
C GLY A 122 -5.17 -11.87 -8.66
N VAL A 123 -5.40 -11.57 -7.37
CA VAL A 123 -5.65 -10.21 -6.90
C VAL A 123 -4.40 -9.52 -6.37
N ASP A 124 -3.32 -10.28 -6.16
CA ASP A 124 -2.22 -9.89 -5.28
C ASP A 124 -1.34 -8.81 -5.91
N ALA A 125 -0.97 -8.95 -7.19
CA ALA A 125 -0.21 -7.94 -7.92
C ALA A 125 -0.96 -6.60 -8.00
N ALA A 126 -2.25 -6.62 -8.37
CA ALA A 126 -3.09 -5.42 -8.42
C ALA A 126 -3.27 -4.79 -7.03
N SER A 127 -3.44 -5.61 -5.98
CA SER A 127 -3.55 -5.14 -4.60
C SER A 127 -2.24 -4.51 -4.13
N TYR A 128 -1.10 -5.15 -4.41
CA TYR A 128 0.22 -4.64 -4.05
C TYR A 128 0.53 -3.33 -4.76
N ALA A 129 0.34 -3.28 -6.08
CA ALA A 129 0.52 -2.06 -6.89
C ALA A 129 -0.35 -0.90 -6.37
N SER A 130 -1.62 -1.17 -6.06
CA SER A 130 -2.54 -0.15 -5.54
C SER A 130 -2.08 0.45 -4.20
N ALA A 131 -1.43 -0.35 -3.36
CA ALA A 131 -0.95 0.10 -2.05
C ALA A 131 0.42 0.81 -2.09
N HIS A 132 1.29 0.49 -3.06
CA HIS A 132 2.71 0.90 -3.01
C HIS A 132 3.15 1.83 -4.15
N LEU A 133 2.55 1.75 -5.34
CA LEU A 133 3.06 2.46 -6.52
C LEU A 133 3.09 3.97 -6.32
N HIS A 134 2.02 4.55 -5.79
CA HIS A 134 1.91 5.99 -5.54
C HIS A 134 2.90 6.48 -4.47
N VAL A 135 3.22 5.64 -3.48
CA VAL A 135 4.21 5.94 -2.44
C VAL A 135 5.61 5.95 -3.04
N ASN A 136 5.96 4.93 -3.82
CA ASN A 136 7.27 4.81 -4.47
C ASN A 136 7.51 5.96 -5.45
N MET A 137 6.48 6.31 -6.22
CA MET A 137 6.50 7.44 -7.16
C MET A 137 6.71 8.78 -6.46
N ALA A 138 5.97 9.07 -5.40
CA ALA A 138 6.08 10.35 -4.69
C ALA A 138 7.40 10.49 -3.90
N LYS A 139 8.01 9.38 -3.50
CA LYS A 139 9.34 9.35 -2.85
C LYS A 139 10.49 9.47 -3.85
N HIS A 140 10.22 9.31 -5.15
CA HIS A 140 11.25 9.36 -6.17
C HIS A 140 11.83 10.78 -6.29
N PRO A 141 13.17 10.95 -6.33
CA PRO A 141 13.79 12.29 -6.37
C PRO A 141 13.40 13.09 -7.60
N ALA A 142 13.11 12.41 -8.72
CA ALA A 142 12.67 13.06 -9.95
C ALA A 142 11.16 13.38 -9.99
N PHE A 143 10.38 13.08 -8.94
CA PHE A 143 8.91 13.22 -8.96
C PHE A 143 8.42 14.59 -9.48
N LEU A 144 9.06 15.67 -9.05
CA LEU A 144 8.70 17.04 -9.42
C LEU A 144 9.38 17.55 -10.69
N THR A 145 10.52 16.96 -11.09
CA THR A 145 11.35 17.46 -12.19
C THR A 145 11.17 16.66 -13.48
N ASP A 146 10.95 15.36 -13.35
CA ASP A 146 10.73 14.41 -14.44
C ASP A 146 9.81 13.29 -13.93
N THR A 147 8.51 13.58 -13.98
CA THR A 147 7.47 12.67 -13.49
C THR A 147 7.41 11.39 -14.32
N GLU A 148 7.74 11.42 -15.62
CA GLU A 148 7.74 10.22 -16.47
C GLU A 148 8.79 9.21 -15.99
N THR A 149 10.01 9.67 -15.75
CA THR A 149 11.08 8.84 -15.16
C THR A 149 10.67 8.35 -13.77
N ALA A 150 10.11 9.22 -12.92
CA ALA A 150 9.66 8.84 -11.58
C ALA A 150 8.59 7.74 -11.61
N ILE A 151 7.63 7.80 -12.53
CA ILE A 151 6.62 6.75 -12.72
C ILE A 151 7.29 5.46 -13.18
N ALA A 152 8.14 5.53 -14.22
CA ALA A 152 8.78 4.36 -14.79
C ALA A 152 9.65 3.62 -13.77
N GLU A 153 10.42 4.33 -12.95
CA GLU A 153 11.25 3.74 -11.91
C GLU A 153 10.42 3.25 -10.71
N ALA A 154 9.35 3.97 -10.34
CA ALA A 154 8.42 3.50 -9.32
C ALA A 154 7.76 2.18 -9.70
N TYR A 155 7.39 1.99 -10.97
CA TYR A 155 6.89 0.69 -11.45
C TYR A 155 7.92 -0.42 -11.24
N LYS A 156 9.18 -0.20 -11.64
CA LYS A 156 10.25 -1.20 -11.49
C LYS A 156 10.47 -1.57 -10.03
N ILE A 157 10.62 -0.60 -9.15
CA ILE A 157 10.83 -0.84 -7.71
C ILE A 157 9.62 -1.55 -7.10
N THR A 158 8.40 -1.17 -7.49
CA THR A 158 7.18 -1.83 -7.00
C THR A 158 7.11 -3.28 -7.45
N ASP A 159 7.49 -3.57 -8.69
CA ASP A 159 7.56 -4.93 -9.24
C ASP A 159 8.62 -5.78 -8.53
N GLU A 160 9.82 -5.23 -8.36
CA GLU A 160 10.93 -5.90 -7.66
C GLU A 160 10.55 -6.22 -6.20
N HIS A 161 9.94 -5.27 -5.49
CA HIS A 161 9.49 -5.50 -4.12
C HIS A 161 8.34 -6.51 -4.04
N PHE A 162 7.43 -6.52 -5.02
CA PHE A 162 6.36 -7.52 -5.09
C PHE A 162 6.94 -8.91 -5.31
N LEU A 163 7.87 -9.07 -6.25
CA LEU A 163 8.55 -10.33 -6.52
C LEU A 163 9.33 -10.84 -5.30
N LYS A 164 10.05 -9.95 -4.61
CA LYS A 164 10.74 -10.29 -3.36
C LYS A 164 9.75 -10.80 -2.31
N LYS A 165 8.65 -10.07 -2.08
CA LYS A 165 7.60 -10.49 -1.16
C LYS A 165 7.02 -11.86 -1.53
N CYS A 166 6.71 -12.09 -2.80
CA CYS A 166 6.19 -13.39 -3.24
C CYS A 166 7.19 -14.52 -3.01
N SER A 167 8.49 -14.28 -3.25
CA SER A 167 9.52 -15.28 -2.98
C SER A 167 9.59 -15.64 -1.50
N GLU A 168 9.50 -14.66 -0.60
CA GLU A 168 9.53 -14.88 0.86
C GLU A 168 8.28 -15.63 1.36
N GLU A 169 7.09 -15.29 0.83
CA GLU A 169 5.86 -15.99 1.17
C GLU A 169 5.88 -17.46 0.71
N VAL A 170 6.42 -17.73 -0.48
CA VAL A 170 6.60 -19.10 -0.99
C VAL A 170 7.60 -19.87 -0.13
N ILE A 171 8.73 -19.25 0.25
CA ILE A 171 9.71 -19.86 1.16
C ILE A 171 9.07 -20.18 2.51
N MET A 172 8.27 -19.27 3.07
CA MET A 172 7.55 -19.52 4.31
C MET A 172 6.56 -20.69 4.21
N MET A 173 5.83 -20.81 3.09
CA MET A 173 4.93 -21.95 2.87
C MET A 173 5.69 -23.27 2.81
N ILE A 174 6.81 -23.33 2.09
CA ILE A 174 7.66 -24.53 1.99
C ILE A 174 8.27 -24.87 3.35
N CYS A 175 8.76 -23.88 4.10
CA CYS A 175 9.30 -24.10 5.43
C CYS A 175 8.24 -24.68 6.38
N ASN A 176 7.00 -24.16 6.34
CA ASN A 176 5.88 -24.69 7.13
C ASN A 176 5.48 -26.13 6.72
N GLU A 177 5.58 -26.49 5.43
CA GLU A 177 5.36 -27.86 4.97
C GLU A 177 6.52 -28.81 5.32
N SER A 178 7.77 -28.33 5.31
CA SER A 178 8.96 -29.14 5.60
C SER A 178 9.12 -29.52 7.07
N GLU A 179 8.45 -28.83 8.01
CA GLU A 179 8.32 -29.32 9.39
C GLU A 179 7.49 -30.62 9.48
N SER A 180 6.78 -30.98 8.41
CA SER A 180 6.01 -32.22 8.30
C SER A 180 6.66 -33.32 7.44
N GLY A 181 7.81 -33.07 6.78
CA GLY A 181 8.44 -34.05 5.88
C GLY A 181 9.92 -33.81 5.55
N ASN A 182 10.72 -34.88 5.60
CA ASN A 182 12.18 -34.92 5.36
C ASN A 182 12.56 -34.82 3.85
N GLU A 183 12.49 -33.64 3.22
CA GLU A 183 13.13 -33.41 1.90
C GLU A 183 14.11 -32.21 1.89
N PRO A 184 15.18 -32.23 1.05
CA PRO A 184 16.23 -31.22 1.07
C PRO A 184 15.78 -29.88 0.46
N LYS A 185 15.98 -28.79 1.22
CA LYS A 185 15.45 -27.44 0.94
C LYS A 185 16.06 -26.74 -0.28
N ASP A 186 17.30 -27.10 -0.67
CA ASP A 186 18.08 -26.33 -1.66
C ASP A 186 17.58 -26.51 -3.10
N HIS A 187 17.06 -27.69 -3.45
CA HIS A 187 16.57 -27.97 -4.81
C HIS A 187 15.21 -27.33 -5.12
N LEU A 188 14.35 -27.09 -4.11
CA LEU A 188 13.05 -26.44 -4.28
C LEU A 188 13.20 -24.93 -4.53
N LEU A 189 14.13 -24.30 -3.83
CA LEU A 189 14.48 -22.88 -3.99
C LEU A 189 15.01 -22.57 -5.40
N GLU A 190 15.94 -23.38 -5.90
CA GLU A 190 16.56 -23.19 -7.22
C GLU A 190 15.57 -23.46 -8.37
N SER A 191 14.61 -24.37 -8.18
CA SER A 191 13.53 -24.65 -9.14
C SER A 191 12.51 -23.49 -9.24
N LEU A 192 12.23 -22.81 -8.12
CA LEU A 192 11.29 -21.68 -8.08
C LEU A 192 11.91 -20.40 -8.67
N TYR A 193 13.17 -20.11 -8.34
CA TYR A 193 13.87 -18.93 -8.86
C TYR A 193 14.07 -19.00 -10.38
N ASN A 194 14.23 -20.21 -10.91
CA ASN A 194 14.37 -20.48 -12.35
C ASN A 194 13.04 -20.86 -13.03
N SER A 195 11.90 -20.75 -12.34
CA SER A 195 10.60 -21.11 -12.91
C SER A 195 10.15 -20.05 -13.93
N PRO A 196 9.71 -20.43 -15.14
CA PRO A 196 9.20 -19.51 -16.15
C PRO A 196 7.86 -18.82 -15.75
N HIS A 197 7.38 -19.05 -14.52
CA HIS A 197 6.19 -18.39 -13.95
C HIS A 197 6.45 -16.99 -13.39
N SER A 198 7.69 -16.49 -13.39
CA SER A 198 8.02 -15.11 -12.99
C SER A 198 7.29 -14.04 -13.81
N ASP A 199 6.95 -14.33 -15.07
CA ASP A 199 6.16 -13.44 -15.93
C ASP A 199 4.69 -13.29 -15.50
N ASN A 200 4.16 -14.19 -14.66
CA ASN A 200 2.79 -14.10 -14.13
C ASN A 200 2.66 -13.09 -12.97
N PHE A 201 3.79 -12.66 -12.39
CA PHE A 201 3.80 -11.78 -11.23
C PHE A 201 4.12 -10.33 -11.58
N ARG A 202 4.40 -10.03 -12.86
CA ARG A 202 4.78 -8.69 -13.28
C ARG A 202 3.63 -7.68 -13.19
N ILE A 203 3.85 -6.59 -12.46
CA ILE A 203 2.99 -5.41 -12.48
C ILE A 203 3.16 -4.74 -13.84
N ARG A 204 2.12 -4.81 -14.68
CA ARG A 204 2.14 -4.17 -15.99
C ARG A 204 1.89 -2.66 -15.86
N PRO A 205 2.56 -1.84 -16.67
CA PRO A 205 2.26 -0.41 -16.72
C PRO A 205 0.82 -0.20 -17.20
N PHE A 206 0.09 0.66 -16.48
CA PHE A 206 -1.26 1.09 -16.83
C PHE A 206 -1.20 2.55 -17.30
N ASN A 207 -2.23 3.02 -18.00
CA ASN A 207 -2.38 4.46 -18.27
C ASN A 207 -2.62 5.19 -16.95
N LEU A 208 -1.55 5.73 -16.38
CA LEU A 208 -1.59 6.53 -15.17
C LEU A 208 -1.77 8.00 -15.58
N ASN A 209 -2.95 8.56 -15.31
CA ASN A 209 -3.17 10.00 -15.44
C ASN A 209 -2.90 10.65 -14.09
N ILE A 210 -1.77 11.34 -13.96
CA ILE A 210 -1.49 12.23 -12.84
C ILE A 210 -1.97 13.62 -13.26
N LEU A 211 -2.86 14.20 -12.47
CA LEU A 211 -3.38 15.57 -12.63
C LEU A 211 -3.04 16.39 -11.39
#